data_AF-A0A8H7T1F9-F1
#
_entry.id   AF-A0A8H7T1F9-F1
#
_cell.length_a   1.000
_cell.length_b   1.000
_cell.length_c   1.000
_cell.angle_alpha   90.00
_cell.angle_beta   90.00
_cell.angle_gamma   90.00
#
_symmetry.space_group_name_H-M   'P 1'
#
loop_
_entity.id
_entity.type
_entity.pdbx_description
1 polymer ?
#
loop_
_entity_poly.entity_id
_entity_poly.type
_entity_poly.pdbx_seq_one_letter_code
_entity_poly.pdbx_strand_id
1 'polypeptide(L)'
;MTFPKLNDFGLSLMETAFILLVGWVLFEITKMIYFMRLHPLKSILGPWFPAFSSFWMRWQRWQGKLSFTADNLLAKYGHIVRIAPNMVLINDSEALAQVFNRRDLDTAPTAIRALRAGGHD
;
A
#
# COMPACT_ATOMS: atom_id res chain seq x y z
N MET A 1 -10.71 39.59 -3.03
CA MET A 1 -11.37 38.28 -3.15
C MET A 1 -11.76 37.84 -1.75
N THR A 2 -13.01 38.08 -1.36
CA THR A 2 -13.56 37.71 -0.05
C THR A 2 -14.06 36.28 -0.11
N PHE A 3 -13.47 35.39 0.68
CA PHE A 3 -13.99 34.03 0.84
C PHE A 3 -15.35 34.10 1.55
N PRO A 4 -16.41 33.49 1.00
CA PRO A 4 -17.71 33.44 1.66
C PRO A 4 -17.55 32.75 3.01
N LYS A 5 -18.14 33.32 4.06
CA LYS A 5 -18.10 32.73 5.39
C LYS A 5 -19.04 31.53 5.39
N LEU A 6 -18.64 30.44 6.03
CA LEU A 6 -19.43 29.19 6.09
C LEU A 6 -20.88 29.40 6.62
N ASN A 7 -21.12 30.49 7.36
CA ASN A 7 -22.43 30.86 7.89
C ASN A 7 -23.37 31.51 6.86
N ASP A 8 -22.88 31.92 5.68
CA ASP A 8 -23.70 32.57 4.64
C ASP A 8 -24.71 31.58 4.00
N PHE A 9 -24.51 30.27 4.22
CA PHE A 9 -25.38 29.19 3.76
C PHE A 9 -26.47 28.76 4.78
N GLY A 10 -26.53 29.40 5.96
CA GLY A 10 -27.54 29.09 6.99
C GLY A 10 -27.40 27.72 7.67
N LEU A 11 -26.32 26.98 7.40
CA LEU A 11 -26.02 25.68 7.98
C LEU A 11 -25.29 25.87 9.32
N SER A 12 -25.74 25.14 10.34
CA SER A 12 -25.10 25.12 11.65
C SER A 12 -23.72 24.45 11.60
N LEU A 13 -22.84 24.81 12.54
CA LEU A 13 -21.50 24.23 12.66
C LEU A 13 -21.55 22.69 12.85
N MET A 14 -22.64 22.18 13.41
CA MET A 14 -22.87 20.74 13.58
C MET A 14 -23.22 20.03 12.26
N GLU A 15 -24.03 20.66 11.41
CA GLU A 15 -24.38 20.11 10.09
C GLU A 15 -23.18 20.08 9.15
N THR A 16 -22.35 21.13 9.16
CA THR A 16 -21.11 21.14 8.38
C THR A 16 -20.12 20.06 8.84
N ALA A 17 -19.96 19.86 10.16
CA ALA A 17 -19.14 18.77 10.69
C ALA A 17 -19.68 17.39 10.29
N PHE A 18 -21.00 17.21 10.28
CA PHE A 18 -21.64 15.96 9.86
C PHE A 18 -21.41 15.68 8.37
N ILE A 19 -21.57 16.69 7.50
CA ILE A 19 -21.31 16.56 6.06
C ILE A 19 -19.84 16.19 5.79
N LEU A 20 -18.90 16.82 6.50
CA LEU A 20 -17.48 16.49 6.38
C LEU A 20 -17.17 15.06 6.83
N LEU A 21 -17.79 14.60 7.92
CA LEU A 21 -17.63 13.23 8.41
C LEU A 21 -18.19 12.21 7.42
N VAL A 22 -19.39 12.46 6.90
CA VAL A 22 -20.02 11.60 5.88
C VAL A 22 -19.19 11.56 4.60
N GLY A 23 -18.70 12.72 4.14
CA GLY A 23 -17.82 12.82 2.98
C GLY A 23 -16.50 12.06 3.16
N TRP A 24 -15.90 12.14 4.35
CA TRP A 24 -14.69 11.38 4.67
C TRP A 24 -14.97 9.86 4.66
N VAL A 25 -16.05 9.41 5.29
CA VAL A 25 -16.43 7.98 5.29
C VAL A 25 -16.66 7.47 3.86
N LEU A 26 -17.40 8.22 3.03
CA LEU A 26 -17.60 7.89 1.61
C LEU A 26 -16.29 7.83 0.83
N PHE A 27 -15.35 8.73 1.10
CA PHE A 27 -14.04 8.73 0.46
C PHE A 27 -13.21 7.49 0.85
N GLU A 28 -13.24 7.08 2.12
CA GLU A 28 -12.58 5.84 2.57
C GLU A 28 -13.20 4.60 1.92
N ILE A 29 -14.54 4.53 1.84
CA ILE A 29 -15.26 3.43 1.19
C ILE A 29 -14.95 3.39 -0.32
N THR A 30 -14.87 4.54 -0.98
CA THR A 30 -14.56 4.59 -2.42
C THR A 30 -13.12 4.13 -2.68
N LYS A 31 -12.16 4.55 -1.85
CA LYS A 31 -10.78 4.05 -1.91
C LYS A 31 -10.73 2.54 -1.69
N MET A 32 -11.44 2.02 -0.70
CA MET A 32 -11.58 0.59 -0.43
C MET A 32 -12.05 -0.18 -1.66
N ILE A 33 -13.15 0.27 -2.28
CA ILE A 33 -13.71 -0.38 -3.47
C ILE A 33 -12.71 -0.31 -4.63
N TYR A 34 -12.03 0.81 -4.81
CA TYR A 34 -10.99 0.99 -5.83
C TYR A 34 -9.81 0.01 -5.62
N PHE A 35 -9.26 -0.07 -4.40
CA PHE A 35 -8.17 -0.98 -4.06
C PHE A 35 -8.56 -2.46 -4.12
N MET A 36 -9.85 -2.78 -3.96
CA MET A 36 -10.37 -4.15 -4.02
C MET A 36 -10.74 -4.60 -5.45
N ARG A 37 -11.23 -3.70 -6.32
CA ARG A 37 -11.66 -4.05 -7.69
C ARG A 37 -10.66 -3.74 -8.79
N LEU A 38 -9.94 -2.63 -8.70
CA LEU A 38 -9.14 -2.11 -9.82
C LEU A 38 -7.64 -2.25 -9.60
N HIS A 39 -7.21 -2.71 -8.42
CA HIS A 39 -5.78 -2.91 -8.17
C HIS A 39 -5.30 -4.21 -8.84
N PRO A 40 -4.21 -4.16 -9.65
CA PRO A 40 -3.69 -5.30 -10.40
C PRO A 40 -3.20 -6.47 -9.51
N LEU A 41 -3.08 -6.23 -8.20
CA LEU A 41 -2.70 -7.24 -7.19
C LEU A 41 -3.91 -7.89 -6.48
N LYS A 42 -5.13 -7.78 -7.03
CA LYS A 42 -6.34 -8.39 -6.47
C LYS A 42 -6.27 -9.93 -6.39
N SER A 43 -5.49 -10.56 -7.27
CA SER A 43 -5.28 -12.02 -7.29
C SER A 43 -4.49 -12.53 -6.09
N ILE A 44 -3.85 -11.64 -5.33
CA ILE A 44 -3.00 -12.01 -4.20
C ILE A 44 -3.85 -11.99 -2.93
N LEU A 45 -3.98 -13.16 -2.31
CA LEU A 45 -4.69 -13.36 -1.06
C LEU A 45 -4.03 -12.54 0.05
N GLY A 46 -4.84 -11.85 0.86
CA GLY A 46 -4.34 -11.07 1.98
C GLY A 46 -5.44 -10.67 2.96
N PRO A 47 -5.07 -10.29 4.19
CA PRO A 47 -6.05 -9.83 5.17
C PRO A 47 -6.70 -8.54 4.68
N TRP A 48 -7.97 -8.33 5.04
CA TRP A 48 -8.71 -7.18 4.55
C TRP A 48 -8.10 -5.86 5.04
N PHE A 49 -7.67 -5.76 6.29
CA PHE A 49 -7.11 -4.54 6.90
C PHE A 49 -5.84 -3.94 6.24
N PRO A 50 -4.79 -4.70 5.90
CA PRO A 50 -3.58 -4.17 5.24
C PRO A 50 -3.81 -3.66 3.81
N ALA A 51 -4.96 -3.96 3.18
CA ALA A 51 -5.29 -3.42 1.87
C ALA A 51 -5.65 -1.91 1.91
N PHE A 52 -6.02 -1.38 3.09
CA PHE A 52 -6.58 -0.04 3.23
C PHE A 52 -5.55 1.01 3.60
N SER A 53 -4.50 0.61 4.34
CA SER A 53 -3.61 1.59 4.95
C SER A 53 -2.24 1.02 5.29
N SER A 54 -1.19 1.76 4.94
CA SER A 54 0.18 1.53 5.41
C SER A 54 0.31 1.78 6.92
N PHE A 55 -0.69 2.40 7.57
CA PHE A 55 -0.70 2.65 9.00
C PHE A 55 -0.68 1.36 9.81
N TRP A 56 -1.40 0.32 9.38
CA TRP A 56 -1.38 -0.98 10.05
C TRP A 56 0.04 -1.55 10.08
N MET A 57 0.76 -1.49 8.96
CA MET A 57 2.16 -1.94 8.90
C MET A 57 3.08 -1.07 9.77
N ARG A 58 2.86 0.25 9.79
CA ARG A 58 3.65 1.18 10.61
C ARG A 58 3.44 0.93 12.10
N TRP A 59 2.20 0.64 12.50
CA TRP A 59 1.83 0.22 13.85
C TRP A 59 2.47 -1.12 14.22
N GLN A 60 2.39 -2.14 13.35
CA GLN A 60 3.04 -3.44 13.56
C GLN A 60 4.57 -3.31 13.68
N ARG A 61 5.19 -2.40 12.91
CA ARG A 61 6.62 -2.09 13.00
C ARG A 61 6.97 -1.41 14.33
N TRP A 62 6.15 -0.45 14.78
CA TRP A 62 6.32 0.17 16.10
C TRP A 62 6.22 -0.83 17.25
N GLN A 63 5.35 -1.84 17.13
CA GLN A 63 5.25 -2.91 18.11
C GLN A 63 6.37 -3.96 18.00
N GLY A 64 7.20 -3.93 16.97
CA GLY A 64 8.24 -4.94 16.72
C GLY A 64 7.69 -6.33 16.38
N LYS A 65 6.38 -6.47 16.14
CA LYS A 65 5.71 -7.77 15.91
C LYS A 65 5.57 -8.13 14.43
N LEU A 66 6.09 -7.31 13.54
CA LEU A 66 5.94 -7.48 12.09
C LEU A 66 6.36 -8.88 11.62
N SER A 67 7.48 -9.41 12.13
CA SER A 67 8.00 -10.72 11.72
C SER A 67 7.07 -11.86 12.13
N PHE A 68 6.57 -11.85 13.37
CA PHE A 68 5.62 -12.86 13.85
C PHE A 68 4.28 -12.77 13.14
N THR A 69 3.82 -11.56 12.86
CA THR A 69 2.57 -11.36 12.12
C THR A 69 2.74 -11.80 10.66
N ALA A 70 3.88 -11.53 10.04
CA ALA A 70 4.19 -12.00 8.69
C ALA A 70 4.22 -13.53 8.62
N ASP A 71 4.89 -14.20 9.56
CA ASP A 71 4.96 -15.65 9.62
C ASP A 71 3.57 -16.30 9.76
N ASN A 72 2.73 -15.77 10.67
CA ASN A 72 1.35 -16.21 10.82
C ASN A 72 0.51 -15.97 9.55
N LEU A 73 0.76 -14.89 8.83
CA LEU A 73 0.06 -14.59 7.58
C LEU A 73 0.45 -15.56 6.47
N LEU A 74 1.74 -15.91 6.38
CA LEU A 74 2.24 -16.89 5.42
C LEU A 74 1.69 -18.28 5.70
N ALA A 75 1.65 -18.67 6.98
CA ALA A 75 1.03 -19.93 7.40
C ALA A 75 -0.46 -19.99 7.03
N LYS A 76 -1.17 -18.86 7.04
CA LYS A 76 -2.62 -18.80 6.80
C LYS A 76 -3.02 -18.64 5.33
N TYR A 77 -2.29 -17.81 4.58
CA TYR A 77 -2.64 -17.42 3.20
C TYR A 77 -1.71 -18.02 2.14
N GLY A 78 -0.61 -18.66 2.54
CA GLY A 78 0.36 -19.31 1.67
C GLY A 78 1.58 -18.44 1.36
N HIS A 79 2.34 -18.86 0.36
CA HIS A 79 3.67 -18.31 0.03
C HIS A 79 3.67 -16.87 -0.49
N ILE A 80 2.50 -16.30 -0.83
CA ILE A 80 2.38 -14.93 -1.35
C ILE A 80 1.22 -14.24 -0.62
N VAL A 81 1.52 -13.18 0.12
CA VAL A 81 0.53 -12.45 0.92
C VAL A 81 0.65 -10.95 0.74
N ARG A 82 -0.49 -10.27 0.55
CA ARG A 82 -0.52 -8.80 0.50
C ARG A 82 -0.50 -8.19 1.91
N ILE A 83 0.53 -7.42 2.22
CA ILE A 83 0.76 -6.80 3.55
C ILE A 83 0.57 -5.28 3.59
N ALA A 84 0.51 -4.63 2.42
CA ALA A 84 0.18 -3.21 2.27
C ALA A 84 -0.48 -2.96 0.90
N PRO A 85 -1.10 -1.80 0.64
CA PRO A 85 -1.68 -1.51 -0.68
C PRO A 85 -0.67 -1.68 -1.82
N ASN A 86 0.59 -1.24 -1.59
CA ASN A 86 1.67 -1.30 -2.57
C ASN A 86 2.77 -2.32 -2.21
N MET A 87 2.52 -3.26 -1.28
CA MET A 87 3.54 -4.20 -0.81
C MET A 87 2.99 -5.61 -0.66
N VAL A 88 3.74 -6.58 -1.19
CA VAL A 88 3.47 -8.01 -1.11
C VAL A 88 4.66 -8.68 -0.44
N LEU A 89 4.37 -9.66 0.41
CA LEU A 89 5.35 -10.55 0.99
C LEU A 89 5.37 -11.85 0.18
N ILE A 90 6.56 -12.26 -0.23
CA ILE A 90 6.79 -13.45 -1.04
C ILE A 90 7.77 -14.33 -0.26
N ASN A 91 7.40 -15.59 -0.06
CA ASN A 91 8.21 -16.63 0.56
C ASN A 91 8.32 -17.88 -0.32
N ASP A 92 8.23 -17.69 -1.63
CA ASP A 92 8.48 -18.73 -2.62
C ASP A 92 9.79 -18.43 -3.36
N SER A 93 10.71 -19.40 -3.36
CA SER A 93 12.02 -19.27 -4.00
C SER A 93 11.91 -19.11 -5.51
N GLU A 94 10.92 -19.74 -6.15
CA GLU A 94 10.74 -19.67 -7.59
C GLU A 94 10.23 -18.28 -8.01
N ALA A 95 9.20 -17.77 -7.33
CA ALA A 95 8.70 -16.41 -7.53
C ALA A 95 9.75 -15.34 -7.23
N LEU A 96 10.55 -15.51 -6.16
CA LEU A 96 11.68 -14.62 -5.86
C LEU A 96 12.70 -14.62 -7.00
N ALA A 97 13.08 -15.80 -7.51
CA ALA A 97 14.00 -15.89 -8.63
C ALA A 97 13.45 -15.18 -9.86
N GLN A 98 12.17 -15.34 -10.22
CA GLN A 98 11.56 -14.64 -11.36
C GLN A 98 11.55 -13.12 -11.20
N VAL A 99 11.22 -12.62 -10.00
CA VAL A 99 11.20 -11.17 -9.70
C VAL A 99 12.60 -10.58 -9.76
N PHE A 100 13.60 -11.24 -9.16
CA PHE A 100 14.99 -10.77 -9.18
C PHE A 100 15.71 -11.02 -10.51
N ASN A 101 15.21 -11.93 -11.34
CA ASN A 101 15.76 -12.18 -12.67
C ASN A 101 15.38 -11.08 -13.67
N ARG A 102 14.30 -10.32 -13.43
CA ARG A 102 14.06 -9.04 -14.12
C ARG A 102 15.08 -7.99 -13.65
N ARG A 103 16.22 -7.96 -14.32
CA ARG A 103 17.28 -6.96 -14.11
C ARG A 103 17.09 -5.80 -15.07
N ASP A 104 16.03 -5.01 -14.89
CA ASP A 104 15.85 -3.76 -15.63
C ASP A 104 16.80 -2.68 -15.05
N LEU A 105 18.05 -2.77 -15.46
CA LEU A 105 19.14 -1.87 -15.07
C LEU A 105 19.09 -0.50 -15.77
N ASP A 106 18.10 -0.26 -16.63
CA ASP A 106 17.90 1.03 -17.29
C ASP A 106 17.56 2.16 -16.31
N THR A 107 17.07 1.79 -15.11
CA THR A 107 16.75 2.73 -14.03
C THR A 107 17.93 2.95 -13.07
N ALA A 108 19.02 2.16 -13.19
CA ALA A 108 20.17 2.31 -12.31
C ALA A 108 20.99 3.57 -12.63
N PRO A 109 21.53 4.27 -11.62
CA PRO A 109 22.37 5.44 -11.84
C PRO A 109 23.59 5.07 -12.69
N THR A 110 24.05 6.01 -13.53
CA THR A 110 25.12 5.81 -14.51
C THR A 110 26.37 5.15 -13.93
N ALA A 111 26.70 5.41 -12.67
CA ALA A 111 27.82 4.80 -11.95
C ALA A 111 27.73 3.25 -11.88
N ILE A 112 26.53 2.68 -11.62
CA ILE A 112 26.33 1.23 -11.55
C ILE A 112 26.38 0.60 -12.95
N ARG A 113 25.93 1.34 -13.97
CA ARG A 113 26.02 0.91 -15.38
C ARG A 113 27.47 0.83 -15.86
N ALA A 114 28.31 1.79 -15.45
CA ALA A 114 29.73 1.83 -15.79
C ALA A 114 30.55 0.69 -15.13
N LEU A 115 30.21 0.31 -13.88
CA LEU A 115 30.90 -0.77 -13.17
C LEU A 115 30.78 -2.13 -13.86
N ARG A 116 29.72 -2.36 -14.66
CA ARG A 116 29.56 -3.61 -15.41
C ARG A 116 30.29 -3.60 -16.75
N ALA A 117 30.50 -2.44 -17.36
CA ALA A 117 31.32 -2.30 -18.57
C ALA A 117 32.82 -2.49 -18.30
N GLY A 118 33.27 -2.20 -17.09
CA GLY A 118 34.65 -2.45 -16.63
C GLY A 118 34.85 -3.78 -15.88
N GLY A 119 33.83 -4.63 -15.80
CA GLY A 119 33.87 -5.89 -15.04
C GLY A 119 34.09 -7.14 -15.89
N HIS A 120 34.68 -7.00 -17.07
CA HIS A 120 34.97 -8.12 -17.96
C HIS A 120 36.45 -8.12 -18.35
N ASP A 121 37.26 -8.74 -17.49
CA ASP A 121 38.30 -9.70 -17.88
C ASP A 121 38.11 -10.94 -17.00
#